data_AF-A0A5E7YSL8-F1
#
_entry.id   AF-A0A5E7YSL8-F1
#
_cell.length_a   1.000
_cell.length_b   1.000
_cell.length_c   1.000
_cell.angle_alpha   90.00
_cell.angle_beta   90.00
_cell.angle_gamma   90.00
#
_symmetry.space_group_name_H-M   'P 1'
#
loop_
_entity.id
_entity.type
_entity.pdbx_description
1 polymer ?
#
loop_
_entity_poly.entity_id
_entity_poly.type
_entity_poly.pdbx_seq_one_letter_code
_entity_poly.pdbx_strand_id
1 'polypeptide(L)' 'MADPLGMTEPQAARALSVHPDTLRRWRKKGAIGYTITPGGRVRYSSEDIRRLVRNMHVEPVLGSTLGA' A
#
# COMPACT_ATOMS: atom_id res chain seq x y z
N MET A 1 3.95 -19.47 -5.82
CA MET A 1 4.31 -19.73 -4.41
C MET A 1 4.56 -18.38 -3.74
N ALA A 2 3.53 -17.79 -3.11
CA ALA A 2 3.64 -16.53 -2.39
C ALA A 2 4.16 -16.80 -0.98
N ASP A 3 5.07 -15.97 -0.46
CA ASP A 3 5.58 -16.07 0.92
C ASP A 3 4.44 -16.34 1.92
N PRO A 4 4.49 -17.41 2.72
CA PRO A 4 3.40 -17.80 3.64
C PRO A 4 3.16 -16.79 4.78
N LEU A 5 3.95 -15.73 4.87
CA LEU A 5 3.94 -14.75 5.96
C LEU A 5 3.60 -13.32 5.52
N GLY A 6 3.37 -13.06 4.23
CA GLY A 6 3.08 -11.71 3.72
C GLY A 6 4.31 -10.81 3.54
N MET A 7 4.10 -9.66 2.89
CA MET A 7 5.12 -8.69 2.50
C MET A 7 5.73 -7.97 3.71
N THR A 8 7.02 -7.68 3.63
CA THR A 8 7.69 -6.74 4.57
C THR A 8 7.31 -5.29 4.26
N GLU A 9 7.57 -4.37 5.20
CA GLU A 9 7.33 -2.93 5.00
C GLU A 9 8.07 -2.37 3.76
N PRO A 10 9.35 -2.69 3.49
CA PRO A 10 10.01 -2.30 2.24
C PRO A 10 9.38 -2.90 0.98
N GLN A 11 8.92 -4.15 1.01
CA GLN A 11 8.28 -4.79 -0.14
C GLN A 11 6.92 -4.16 -0.45
N ALA A 12 6.09 -3.94 0.57
CA ALA A 12 4.80 -3.28 0.44
C ALA A 12 4.95 -1.83 -0.04
N ALA A 13 5.97 -1.11 0.44
CA ALA A 13 6.24 0.26 0.01
C ALA A 13 6.63 0.32 -1.47
N ARG A 14 7.47 -0.61 -1.93
CA ARG A 14 7.80 -0.75 -3.36
C ARG A 14 6.57 -1.08 -4.21
N ALA A 15 5.70 -1.97 -3.75
CA ALA A 15 4.47 -2.33 -4.47
C ALA A 15 3.48 -1.15 -4.58
N LEU A 16 3.47 -0.25 -3.58
CA LEU A 16 2.67 0.97 -3.59
C LEU A 16 3.39 2.17 -4.26
N SER A 17 4.63 1.98 -4.72
CA SER A 17 5.48 3.05 -5.24
C SER A 17 5.63 4.24 -4.28
N VAL A 18 5.73 3.98 -2.97
CA VAL A 18 5.95 4.99 -1.92
C VAL A 18 7.24 4.71 -1.13
N HIS A 19 7.72 5.70 -0.39
CA HIS A 19 8.84 5.50 0.53
C HIS A 19 8.44 4.64 1.74
N PRO A 20 9.31 3.74 2.26
CA PRO A 20 9.01 2.92 3.44
C PRO A 20 8.55 3.72 4.67
N ASP A 21 9.15 4.89 4.92
CA ASP A 21 8.72 5.76 6.03
C ASP A 21 7.29 6.28 5.86
N THR A 22 6.84 6.50 4.62
CA THR A 22 5.46 6.88 4.34
C THR A 22 4.51 5.75 4.73
N LEU A 23 4.83 4.51 4.34
CA LEU A 23 4.05 3.34 4.71
C LEU A 23 4.03 3.13 6.24
N ARG A 24 5.17 3.34 6.90
CA ARG A 24 5.27 3.29 8.37
C ARG A 24 4.39 4.33 9.04
N ARG A 25 4.35 5.55 8.51
CA ARG A 25 3.47 6.63 9.02
C ARG A 25 2.00 6.26 8.84
N TRP A 26 1.61 5.72 7.69
CA TRP A 26 0.23 5.26 7.47
C TRP A 26 -0.17 4.15 8.44
N ARG A 27 0.73 3.18 8.68
CA ARG A 27 0.51 2.12 9.67
C ARG A 27 0.28 2.71 11.07
N LYS A 28 1.16 3.63 11.51
CA LYS A 28 1.02 4.30 12.82
C LYS A 28 -0.28 5.09 12.95
N LYS A 29 -0.80 5.63 11.84
CA LYS A 29 -2.07 6.35 11.79
C LYS A 29 -3.30 5.43 11.63
N GLY A 30 -3.10 4.12 11.48
CA GLY A 30 -4.20 3.16 11.24
C GLY A 30 -4.78 3.23 9.83
N ALA A 31 -4.11 3.90 8.88
CA ALA A 31 -4.59 4.08 7.51
C ALA A 31 -4.37 2.85 6.62
N ILE A 32 -3.59 1.86 7.08
CA ILE A 32 -3.32 0.62 6.35
C ILE A 32 -3.40 -0.58 7.29
N GLY A 33 -4.05 -1.64 6.84
CA GLY A 33 -4.12 -2.92 7.52
C GLY A 33 -2.77 -3.64 7.54
N TYR A 34 -2.47 -4.32 8.64
CA TYR A 34 -1.27 -5.14 8.79
C TYR A 34 -1.52 -6.26 9.79
N THR A 35 -0.70 -7.31 9.71
CA THR A 35 -0.70 -8.43 10.66
C THR A 35 0.61 -8.46 11.40
N ILE A 36 0.57 -8.85 12.68
CA ILE A 36 1.76 -9.07 13.50
C ILE A 36 1.99 -10.57 13.59
N THR A 37 3.17 -11.02 13.16
CA THR A 37 3.59 -12.42 13.36
C THR A 37 3.82 -12.70 14.85
N PRO A 38 3.76 -13.97 15.30
CA PRO A 38 4.05 -14.33 16.70
C PRO A 38 5.40 -13.79 17.21
N GLY A 39 6.39 -13.58 16.33
CA GLY A 39 7.69 -12.97 16.65
C GLY A 39 7.71 -11.43 16.62
N GLY A 40 6.57 -10.74 16.60
CA GLY A 40 6.47 -9.28 16.66
C GLY A 40 6.76 -8.54 15.35
N ARG A 41 7.00 -9.25 14.24
CA ARG A 41 7.27 -8.61 12.94
C ARG A 41 5.97 -8.23 12.24
N VAL A 42 5.94 -7.03 11.67
CA VAL A 42 4.84 -6.50 10.85
C VAL A 42 4.87 -7.13 9.46
N ARG A 43 3.69 -7.52 8.98
CA ARG A 43 3.47 -8.11 7.66
C ARG A 43 2.24 -7.52 6.99
N TYR A 44 2.31 -7.43 5.67
CA TYR A 44 1.25 -6.91 4.81
C TYR A 44 0.75 -8.00 3.87
N SER A 45 -0.56 -8.16 3.77
CA SER A 45 -1.14 -9.08 2.78
C SER A 45 -0.87 -8.55 1.37
N SER A 46 -0.36 -9.41 0.50
CA SER A 46 -0.16 -9.04 -0.92
C SER A 46 -1.48 -8.73 -1.62
N GLU A 47 -2.59 -9.31 -1.15
CA GLU A 47 -3.93 -9.04 -1.67
C GLU A 47 -4.43 -7.66 -1.24
N ASP A 48 -4.26 -7.32 0.03
CA ASP A 48 -4.65 -6.00 0.56
C ASP A 48 -3.86 -4.87 -0.11
N ILE A 49 -2.55 -5.07 -0.29
CA ILE A 49 -1.70 -4.11 -1.00
C ILE A 49 -2.18 -3.92 -2.45
N ARG A 50 -2.48 -5.00 -3.16
CA ARG A 50 -3.01 -4.93 -4.53
C ARG A 50 -4.37 -4.24 -4.58
N ARG A 51 -5.22 -4.46 -3.59
CA ARG A 51 -6.52 -3.78 -3.46
C ARG A 51 -6.32 -2.28 -3.21
N LEU A 52 -5.38 -1.92 -2.33
CA LEU A 52 -5.07 -0.53 -2.04
C LEU A 52 -4.54 0.21 -3.27
N VAL A 53 -3.65 -0.40 -4.07
CA VAL A 53 -3.16 0.17 -5.33
C VAL A 53 -4.32 0.51 -6.27
N ARG A 54 -5.29 -0.41 -6.44
CA ARG A 54 -6.46 -0.15 -7.28
C ARG A 54 -7.32 1.00 -6.77
N ASN A 55 -7.47 1.11 -5.45
CA ASN A 55 -8.31 2.14 -4.84
C ASN A 55 -7.62 3.52 -4.72
N MET A 56 -6.29 3.56 -4.76
CA MET A 56 -5.50 4.80 -4.69
C MET A 56 -5.38 5.52 -6.03
N HIS A 57 -5.81 4.90 -7.13
CA HIS A 57 -5.78 5.52 -8.44
C HIS A 57 -6.88 6.58 -8.53
N VAL A 58 -6.47 7.85 -8.59
CA VAL A 58 -7.38 8.93 -8.97
C VAL A 58 -7.45 8.89 -10.48
N GLU A 59 -8.65 8.66 -11.03
CA GLU A 59 -8.88 8.79 -12.47
C GLU A 59 -8.35 10.17 -12.89
N PRO A 60 -7.42 10.24 -13.86
CA PRO A 60 -6.97 11.52 -14.35
C PRO A 60 -8.19 12.22 -14.93
N VAL A 61 -8.67 13.24 -14.23
CA VAL A 61 -9.54 14.24 -14.84
C VAL A 61 -8.65 14.93 -15.86
N LEU A 62 -8.64 14.40 -17.08
CA LEU A 62 -8.07 15.10 -18.23
C LEU A 62 -8.82 16.42 -18.28
N GLY A 63 -8.14 17.50 -17.90
CA GLY A 63 -8.75 18.82 -17.86
C GLY A 63 -9.38 19.08 -19.21
N SER A 64 -10.71 19.16 -19.25
CA SER A 64 -11.43 19.57 -20.44
C SER A 64 -11.00 21.01 -20.72
N THR A 65 -10.12 21.21 -21.69
CA THR A 65 -9.95 22.54 -22.26
C THR A 65 -11.32 22.94 -22.82
N LEU A 66 -11.96 23.92 -22.19
CA LEU A 66 -13.14 24.60 -22.74
C LEU A 66 -12.72 25.12 -24.12
N GLY A 67 -13.19 24.45 -25.17
CA GLY A 67 -13.12 24.94 -26.53
C GLY A 67 -14.00 26.18 -26.64
N ALA A 68 -13.35 27.26 -27.06
CA ALA A 68 -13.90 28.58 -27.31
C ALA A 68 -14.98 28.61 -28.41
#